data_AF-A0A3C0XI00-F1
#
_entry.id   AF-A0A3C0XI00-F1
#
_cell.length_a   1.000
_cell.length_b   1.000
_cell.length_c   1.000
_cell.angle_alpha   90.00
_cell.angle_beta   90.00
_cell.angle_gamma   90.00
#
_symmetry.space_group_name_H-M   'P 1'
#
loop_
_entity.id
_entity.type
_entity.pdbx_description
1 polymer ?
#
loop_
_entity_poly.entity_id
_entity_poly.type
_entity_poly.pdbx_seq_one_letter_code
_entity_poly.pdbx_strand_id
1 'polypeptide(L)'
;MEDRMAVVNMRELARSTSRVVDSVHRSGKAALVTRGGRPVVAMIPIDEAALEDWVLAHSPGFVASLRTADADLRRGRAMSLDEFLARNPVRRAASAAKKVRAHSTS
;
A
#
# COMPACT_ATOMS: atom_id res chain seq x y z
N MET A 1 16.92 16.04 20.95
CA MET A 1 15.61 16.30 21.56
C MET A 1 14.83 15.00 21.47
N GLU A 2 14.49 14.38 22.59
CA GLU A 2 13.87 13.05 22.64
C GLU A 2 12.55 13.07 21.86
N ASP A 3 12.46 12.26 20.81
CA ASP A 3 11.28 12.15 19.97
C ASP A 3 10.21 11.35 20.71
N ARG A 4 9.45 12.02 21.58
CA ARG A 4 8.41 11.37 22.37
C ARG A 4 7.19 11.09 21.49
N MET A 5 6.97 9.81 21.19
CA MET A 5 5.72 9.34 20.60
C MET A 5 4.53 9.69 21.49
N ALA A 6 3.46 10.20 20.87
CA ALA A 6 2.23 10.49 21.57
C ALA A 6 1.57 9.18 22.05
N VAL A 7 1.01 9.17 23.25
CA VAL A 7 0.24 8.03 23.78
C VAL A 7 -1.22 8.43 23.88
N VAL A 8 -2.08 7.69 23.18
CA VAL A 8 -3.52 7.96 23.10
C VAL A 8 -4.28 6.79 23.71
N ASN A 9 -5.23 7.07 24.60
CA ASN A 9 -6.12 6.01 25.11
C ASN A 9 -7.18 5.69 24.05
N MET A 10 -7.54 4.42 23.88
CA MET A 10 -8.58 3.99 22.96
C MET A 10 -9.94 4.68 23.19
N ARG A 11 -10.28 5.05 24.43
CA ARG A 11 -11.49 5.84 24.72
C ARG A 11 -11.40 7.28 24.23
N GLU A 12 -10.20 7.86 24.20
CA GLU A 12 -9.95 9.19 23.63
C GLU A 12 -10.01 9.12 22.11
N LEU A 13 -9.32 8.14 21.51
CA LEU A 13 -9.37 7.87 20.08
C LEU A 13 -10.82 7.75 19.60
N ALA A 14 -11.65 6.93 20.27
CA ALA A 14 -13.05 6.74 19.88
C ALA A 14 -13.90 8.02 19.95
N ARG A 15 -13.59 8.95 20.87
CA ARG A 15 -14.33 10.22 21.04
C ARG A 15 -13.81 11.35 20.14
N SER A 16 -12.62 11.19 19.55
CA SER A 16 -11.93 12.28 18.87
C SER A 16 -11.05 11.78 17.71
N THR A 17 -11.53 10.78 16.97
CA THR A 17 -10.76 10.08 15.93
C THR A 17 -10.10 11.05 14.95
N SER A 18 -10.88 11.93 14.31
CA SER A 18 -10.36 12.86 13.31
C SER A 18 -9.26 13.76 13.87
N ARG A 19 -9.46 14.31 15.08
CA ARG A 19 -8.45 15.16 15.72
C ARG A 19 -7.14 14.41 15.96
N VAL A 20 -7.22 13.15 16.41
CA VAL A 20 -6.02 12.33 16.68
C VAL A 20 -5.32 11.98 15.38
N VAL A 21 -6.07 11.52 14.36
CA VAL A 21 -5.52 11.18 13.03
C VAL A 21 -4.84 12.40 12.41
N ASP A 22 -5.51 13.54 12.42
CA ASP A 22 -4.99 14.81 11.91
C ASP A 22 -3.72 15.25 12.66
N SER A 23 -3.65 15.02 13.97
CA SER A 23 -2.47 15.34 14.78
C SER A 23 -1.28 14.45 14.38
N VAL A 24 -1.51 13.16 14.19
CA VAL A 24 -0.48 12.21 13.74
C VAL A 24 0.00 12.58 12.35
N HIS A 25 -0.93 12.84 11.42
CA HIS A 25 -0.60 13.23 10.05
C HIS A 25 0.20 14.53 9.99
N ARG A 26 -0.28 15.61 10.64
CA ARG A 26 0.40 16.92 10.64
C ARG A 26 1.75 16.89 11.35
N SER A 27 1.88 16.11 12.41
CA SER A 27 3.15 16.04 13.14
C SER A 27 4.19 15.19 12.43
N GLY A 28 3.78 14.28 11.54
CA GLY A 28 4.65 13.27 10.95
C GLY A 28 5.17 12.23 11.95
N LYS A 29 4.62 12.19 13.17
CA LYS A 29 5.08 11.33 14.26
C LYS A 29 4.05 10.26 14.60
N ALA A 30 4.54 9.05 14.83
CA ALA A 30 3.68 7.94 15.25
C ALA A 30 3.09 8.17 16.65
N ALA A 31 1.91 7.58 16.87
CA ALA A 31 1.23 7.56 18.15
C ALA A 31 0.92 6.13 18.60
N LEU A 32 1.11 5.86 19.89
CA LEU A 32 0.80 4.59 20.51
C LEU A 32 -0.64 4.63 21.06
N VAL A 33 -1.50 3.73 20.59
CA VAL A 33 -2.85 3.58 21.11
C VAL A 33 -2.86 2.52 22.19
N THR A 34 -3.43 2.85 23.34
CA THR A 34 -3.49 1.98 24.52
C THR A 34 -4.91 1.57 24.88
N ARG A 35 -5.08 0.36 25.44
CA ARG A 35 -6.33 -0.12 26.05
C ARG A 35 -6.03 -0.55 27.48
N GLY A 36 -6.63 0.12 28.47
CA GLY A 36 -6.34 -0.13 29.88
C GLY A 36 -4.86 0.09 30.24
N GLY A 37 -4.22 1.10 29.64
CA GLY A 37 -2.80 1.42 29.83
C GLY A 37 -1.82 0.51 29.06
N ARG A 38 -2.30 -0.56 28.41
CA ARG A 38 -1.47 -1.47 27.61
C ARG A 38 -1.46 -1.02 26.14
N PRO A 39 -0.29 -0.89 25.50
CA PRO A 39 -0.19 -0.65 24.06
C PRO A 39 -0.89 -1.76 23.26
N VAL A 40 -1.69 -1.40 22.28
CA VAL A 40 -2.40 -2.36 21.41
C VAL A 40 -2.29 -2.07 19.92
N VAL A 41 -2.08 -0.81 19.54
CA VAL A 41 -1.91 -0.39 18.14
C VAL A 41 -0.88 0.75 18.08
N ALA A 42 -0.06 0.78 17.04
CA ALA A 42 0.70 1.97 16.66
C ALA A 42 0.01 2.60 15.44
N MET A 43 -0.25 3.91 15.49
CA MET A 43 -0.76 4.69 14.39
C MET A 43 0.41 5.46 13.78
N ILE A 44 0.78 5.09 12.56
CA ILE A 44 1.93 5.63 11.85
C ILE A 44 1.38 6.50 10.72
N PRO A 45 1.84 7.75 10.56
CA PRO A 45 1.46 8.55 9.40
C PRO A 45 2.07 7.93 8.15
N ILE A 46 1.27 7.82 7.09
CA ILE A 46 1.73 7.33 5.79
C ILE A 46 1.61 8.48 4.79
N ASP A 47 2.69 8.73 4.07
CA ASP A 47 2.69 9.57 2.87
C ASP A 47 2.14 8.74 1.71
N GLU A 48 1.18 9.29 0.97
CA GLU A 48 0.58 8.63 -0.19
C GLU A 48 1.64 8.23 -1.23
N ALA A 49 2.65 9.08 -1.43
CA ALA A 49 3.75 8.79 -2.36
C ALA A 49 4.65 7.64 -1.88
N ALA A 50 4.66 7.34 -0.58
CA ALA A 50 5.47 6.29 0.03
C ALA A 50 4.65 5.08 0.52
N LEU A 51 3.33 5.10 0.34
CA LEU A 51 2.43 4.04 0.82
C LEU A 51 2.77 2.70 0.17
N GLU A 52 3.01 2.68 -1.15
CA GLU A 52 3.36 1.48 -1.88
C GLU A 52 4.61 0.82 -1.27
N ASP A 53 5.72 1.56 -1.23
CA ASP A 53 6.98 1.07 -0.66
C ASP A 53 6.82 0.58 0.79
N TRP A 54 6.04 1.30 1.61
CA TRP A 54 5.79 0.91 2.99
C TRP A 54 5.02 -0.41 3.08
N VAL A 55 3.97 -0.59 2.28
CA VAL A 55 3.18 -1.83 2.22
C VAL A 55 4.04 -2.99 1.72
N LEU A 56 4.84 -2.77 0.68
CA LEU A 56 5.73 -3.80 0.14
C LEU A 56 6.78 -4.24 1.17
N ALA A 57 7.34 -3.31 1.95
CA ALA A 57 8.35 -3.61 2.96
C ALA A 57 7.78 -4.34 4.20
N HIS A 58 6.54 -4.05 4.59
CA HIS A 58 5.95 -4.54 5.84
C HIS A 58 4.92 -5.68 5.64
N SER A 59 4.64 -6.09 4.40
CA SER A 59 3.77 -7.22 4.09
C SER A 59 4.56 -8.54 4.10
N PRO A 60 4.36 -9.44 5.09
CA PRO A 60 5.13 -10.69 5.17
C PRO A 60 4.93 -11.58 3.94
N GLY A 61 3.72 -11.58 3.37
CA GLY A 61 3.39 -12.33 2.16
C GLY A 61 4.10 -11.79 0.91
N PHE A 62 4.26 -10.47 0.80
CA PHE A 62 5.01 -9.87 -0.30
C PHE A 62 6.50 -10.18 -0.19
N VAL A 63 7.10 -10.00 0.99
CA VAL A 63 8.51 -10.34 1.24
C VAL A 63 8.80 -11.83 0.95
N ALA A 64 7.89 -12.73 1.34
CA ALA A 64 8.01 -14.15 1.02
C ALA A 64 7.90 -14.44 -0.48
N SER A 65 7.00 -13.75 -1.18
CA SER A 65 6.85 -13.85 -2.63
C SER A 65 8.11 -13.38 -3.35
N LEU A 66 8.69 -12.24 -2.93
CA LEU A 66 9.91 -11.70 -3.53
C LEU A 66 11.10 -12.66 -3.38
N ARG A 67 11.29 -13.23 -2.19
CA ARG A 67 12.33 -14.26 -1.95
C ARG A 67 12.16 -15.49 -2.83
N THR A 68 10.91 -15.89 -3.08
CA THR A 68 10.59 -17.02 -3.96
C THR A 68 10.94 -16.67 -5.41
N ALA A 69 10.53 -15.49 -5.87
CA ALA A 69 10.86 -14.98 -7.20
C ALA A 69 12.38 -14.91 -7.44
N ASP A 70 13.17 -14.40 -6.48
CA ASP A 70 14.64 -14.38 -6.56
C ASP A 70 15.25 -15.79 -6.65
N ALA A 71 14.68 -16.75 -5.92
CA ALA A 71 15.11 -18.14 -6.00
C ALA A 71 14.76 -18.77 -7.35
N ASP A 72 13.62 -18.44 -7.91
CA ASP A 72 13.18 -18.91 -9.24
C ASP A 72 14.02 -18.32 -10.36
N LEU A 73 14.31 -17.02 -10.31
CA LEU A 73 15.23 -16.34 -11.23
C LEU A 73 16.61 -17.02 -11.24
N ARG A 74 17.20 -17.24 -10.07
CA ARG A 74 18.50 -17.93 -9.96
C ARG A 74 18.48 -19.38 -10.47
N ARG A 75 17.33 -20.04 -10.42
CA ARG A 75 17.14 -21.41 -10.91
C ARG A 75 16.74 -21.47 -12.38
N GLY A 76 16.69 -20.33 -13.08
CA GLY A 76 16.24 -20.25 -14.48
C GLY A 76 14.75 -20.55 -14.65
N ARG A 77 13.96 -20.49 -13.57
CA ARG A 77 12.50 -20.67 -13.59
C ARG A 77 11.81 -19.34 -13.85
N ALA A 78 12.24 -18.66 -14.90
CA ALA A 78 11.69 -17.40 -15.37
C ALA A 78 11.36 -17.51 -16.86
N MET A 79 10.44 -16.69 -17.34
CA MET A 79 10.12 -16.57 -18.77
C MET A 79 10.51 -15.19 -19.28
N SER A 80 10.87 -15.13 -20.55
CA SER A 80 11.11 -13.85 -21.20
C SER A 80 9.81 -13.05 -21.37
N LEU A 81 9.93 -11.74 -21.57
CA LEU A 81 8.77 -10.89 -21.85
C LEU A 81 8.03 -11.33 -23.12
N ASP A 82 8.77 -11.68 -24.17
CA ASP A 82 8.18 -12.14 -25.44
C ASP A 82 7.39 -13.43 -25.26
N GLU A 83 7.95 -14.39 -24.51
CA GLU A 83 7.26 -15.63 -24.14
C GLU A 83 6.00 -15.38 -23.31
N PHE A 84 6.07 -14.45 -22.34
CA PHE A 84 4.92 -14.06 -21.53
C PHE A 84 3.81 -13.44 -22.38
N LEU A 85 4.14 -12.50 -23.27
CA LEU A 85 3.17 -11.81 -24.13
C LEU A 85 2.54 -12.75 -25.16
N ALA A 86 3.31 -13.71 -25.69
CA ALA A 86 2.78 -14.74 -26.58
C ALA A 86 1.76 -15.64 -25.88
N ARG A 87 1.97 -15.94 -24.58
CA ARG A 87 1.05 -16.75 -23.74
C ARG A 87 -0.12 -15.96 -23.18
N ASN A 88 0.06 -14.66 -22.95
CA ASN A 88 -0.93 -13.77 -22.35
C ASN A 88 -1.15 -12.58 -23.29
N PRO A 89 -1.83 -12.77 -24.43
CA PRO A 89 -2.08 -11.71 -25.38
C PRO A 89 -2.87 -10.59 -24.68
N VAL A 90 -2.18 -9.51 -24.33
CA VAL A 90 -2.79 -8.35 -23.71
C VAL A 90 -3.75 -7.78 -24.75
N ARG A 91 -5.05 -7.78 -24.46
CA ARG A 91 -6.07 -7.17 -25.33
C ARG A 91 -5.87 -5.66 -25.34
N ARG A 92 -4.88 -5.16 -26.10
CA ARG A 92 -4.78 -3.73 -26.39
C ARG A 92 -6.00 -3.36 -27.25
N ALA A 93 -6.81 -2.44 -26.72
CA ALA A 93 -7.73 -1.57 -27.43
C ALA A 93 -9.10 -2.11 -27.92
N ALA A 94 -9.85 -2.85 -27.09
CA ALA A 94 -11.32 -2.82 -27.21
C ALA A 94 -11.91 -1.43 -26.89
N SER A 95 -11.14 -0.55 -26.24
CA SER A 95 -11.56 0.82 -25.88
C SER A 95 -11.34 1.87 -26.97
N ALA A 96 -10.60 1.58 -28.06
CA ALA A 96 -10.46 2.52 -29.18
C ALA A 96 -11.65 2.44 -30.16
N ALA A 97 -12.27 1.28 -30.31
CA ALA A 97 -13.40 1.07 -31.24
C ALA A 97 -14.71 1.74 -30.78
N LYS A 98 -14.90 1.99 -29.47
CA LYS A 98 -16.08 2.70 -28.96
C LYS A 98 -16.06 4.20 -29.29
N LYS A 99 -14.88 4.79 -29.55
CA LYS A 99 -14.74 6.23 -29.84
C LYS A 99 -15.11 6.59 -31.28
N VAL A 100 -15.00 5.66 -32.23
CA VAL A 100 -15.34 5.90 -33.65
C VAL A 100 -16.85 5.79 -33.91
N ARG A 101 -17.57 4.89 -33.21
CA ARG A 101 -19.03 4.76 -33.38
C ARG A 101 -19.85 5.89 -32.75
N ALA A 102 -19.29 6.67 -31.84
CA ALA A 102 -20.00 7.78 -31.19
C ALA A 102 -20.00 9.09 -32.00
N HIS A 103 -19.20 9.21 -33.06
CA HIS A 103 -19.08 10.43 -33.88
C HIS A 103 -19.71 10.31 -35.28
N SER A 104 -20.40 9.20 -35.60
CA SER A 104 -21.08 9.00 -36.90
C SER A 104 -22.60 9.10 -36.82
N THR A 105 -23.15 9.54 -35.69
CA THR A 105 -24.57 9.85 -35.51
C THR A 105 -24.67 11.22 -34.85
N SER A 106 -24.42 12.25 -35.65
CA SER A 106 -24.84 13.64 -35.43
C SER A 106 -25.32 14.18 -36.76
#